data_AF-A0A820LVF3-F1
#
_entry.id   AF-A0A820LVF3-F1
#
_cell.length_a   1.000
_cell.length_b   1.000
_cell.length_c   1.000
_cell.angle_alpha   90.00
_cell.angle_beta   90.00
_cell.angle_gamma   90.00
#
_symmetry.space_group_name_H-M   'P 1'
#
loop_
_entity.id
_entity.type
_entity.pdbx_description
1 polymer ?
#
loop_
_entity_poly.entity_id
_entity_poly.type
_entity_poly.pdbx_seq_one_letter_code
_entity_poly.pdbx_strand_id
1 'polypeptide(L)'
;MLIAEIIHFFFPEYIDLDIFYIARNMSQRTRNWRILKCDILPKLGLHAPGTVVHEILHGDNRVIELFLLYLREKLEEHLIETGKKVHVSHEILPPIHIEHDDHLPQLMLTPRIPRRKGFKPTFPNFNKTNDVLNDKDKEIDVLKEKLDQCEDIIKTKDERIQELEQILQKFNSQQQQSS
;
A
#
# COMPACT_ATOMS: atom_id res chain seq x y z
N MET A 1 2.89 23.26 6.19
CA MET A 1 4.33 22.96 6.07
C MET A 1 4.56 21.49 6.28
N LEU A 2 4.05 20.91 7.37
CA LEU A 2 4.07 19.47 7.64
C LEU A 2 3.76 18.58 6.41
N ILE A 3 2.68 18.85 5.68
CA ILE A 3 2.33 18.03 4.49
C ILE A 3 3.41 18.08 3.41
N ALA A 4 4.03 19.24 3.20
CA ALA A 4 5.15 19.37 2.26
C ALA A 4 6.40 18.62 2.77
N GLU A 5 6.67 18.66 4.07
CA GLU A 5 7.78 17.92 4.69
C GLU A 5 7.58 16.40 4.58
N ILE A 6 6.35 15.91 4.84
CA ILE A 6 6.00 14.49 4.69
C ILE A 6 6.26 14.04 3.26
N ILE A 7 5.74 14.77 2.27
CA ILE A 7 5.93 14.40 0.87
C ILE A 7 7.40 14.53 0.48
N HIS A 8 8.13 15.54 0.95
CA HIS A 8 9.57 15.70 0.67
C HIS A 8 10.40 14.55 1.28
N PHE A 9 10.01 14.03 2.44
CA PHE A 9 10.67 12.87 3.06
C PHE A 9 10.59 11.62 2.17
N PHE A 10 9.43 11.34 1.56
CA PHE A 10 9.26 10.18 0.68
C PHE A 10 9.73 10.45 -0.75
N PHE A 11 9.51 11.66 -1.25
CA PHE A 11 9.75 12.09 -2.62
C PHE A 11 10.43 13.46 -2.64
N PRO A 12 11.72 13.55 -2.28
CA PRO A 12 12.43 14.83 -2.22
C PRO A 12 12.48 15.53 -3.59
N GLU A 13 12.46 14.75 -4.67
CA GLU A 13 12.44 15.24 -6.05
C GLU A 13 11.15 16.00 -6.42
N TYR A 14 10.06 15.84 -5.65
CA TYR A 14 8.77 16.46 -5.97
C TYR A 14 8.61 17.85 -5.38
N ILE A 15 9.38 18.16 -4.33
CA ILE A 15 9.20 19.35 -3.51
C ILE A 15 10.54 20.01 -3.25
N ASP A 16 10.62 21.28 -3.64
CA ASP A 16 11.59 22.21 -3.11
C ASP A 16 10.97 22.97 -1.92
N LEU A 17 11.51 22.74 -0.73
CA LEU A 17 10.98 23.30 0.53
C LEU A 17 11.22 24.82 0.62
N ASP A 18 12.18 25.37 -0.11
CA ASP A 18 12.53 26.79 -0.07
C ASP A 18 11.43 27.68 -0.68
N ILE A 19 10.55 27.07 -1.49
CA ILE A 19 9.40 27.75 -2.12
C ILE A 19 8.29 28.04 -1.09
N PHE A 20 8.32 27.40 0.08
CA PHE A 20 7.29 27.53 1.11
C PHE A 20 7.60 28.60 2.15
N TYR A 21 6.58 29.37 2.51
CA TYR A 21 6.68 30.31 3.62
C TYR A 21 6.48 29.61 4.96
N ILE A 22 7.16 30.07 6.01
CA ILE A 22 6.78 29.74 7.39
C ILE A 22 5.39 30.32 7.64
N ALA A 23 4.40 29.45 7.76
CA ALA A 23 2.99 29.81 7.69
C ALA A 23 2.48 30.42 9.01
N ARG A 24 2.75 31.71 9.22
CA ARG A 24 2.39 32.46 10.44
C ARG A 24 1.04 33.17 10.36
N ASN A 25 0.50 33.34 9.16
CA ASN A 25 -0.80 33.97 8.93
C ASN A 25 -1.60 33.27 7.82
N MET A 26 -2.89 33.59 7.72
CA MET A 26 -3.80 32.95 6.77
C MET A 26 -3.37 33.15 5.31
N SER A 27 -2.89 34.34 4.94
CA SER A 27 -2.43 34.61 3.57
C SER A 27 -1.25 33.72 3.16
N GLN A 28 -0.30 33.50 4.07
CA GLN A 28 0.83 32.58 3.87
C GLN A 28 0.36 31.12 3.80
N ARG A 29 -0.54 30.70 4.70
CA ARG A 29 -1.13 29.35 4.66
C ARG A 29 -1.84 29.08 3.34
N THR A 30 -2.65 30.03 2.85
CA THR A 30 -3.35 29.93 1.57
C THR A 30 -2.39 29.88 0.38
N ARG A 31 -1.31 30.68 0.39
CA ARG A 31 -0.29 30.64 -0.66
C ARG A 31 0.44 29.30 -0.69
N ASN A 32 0.86 28.80 0.47
CA ASN A 32 1.48 27.48 0.58
C ASN A 32 0.52 26.39 0.08
N TRP A 33 -0.77 26.48 0.42
CA TRP A 33 -1.74 25.51 -0.06
C TRP A 33 -1.95 25.56 -1.57
N ARG A 34 -1.87 26.75 -2.18
CA ARG A 34 -1.92 26.90 -3.63
C ARG A 34 -0.77 26.17 -4.31
N ILE A 35 0.46 26.33 -3.81
CA ILE A 35 1.65 25.66 -4.35
C ILE A 35 1.46 24.14 -4.27
N LEU A 36 1.12 23.65 -3.07
CA LEU A 36 0.85 22.22 -2.85
C LEU A 36 -0.25 21.69 -3.79
N LYS A 37 -1.38 22.39 -3.91
CA LYS A 37 -2.51 21.96 -4.74
C LYS A 37 -2.19 21.95 -6.24
N CYS A 38 -1.39 22.90 -6.73
CA CYS A 38 -1.15 23.04 -8.17
C CYS A 38 0.07 22.23 -8.64
N ASP A 39 1.11 22.15 -7.82
CA ASP A 39 2.42 21.69 -8.28
C ASP A 39 2.83 20.34 -7.66
N ILE A 40 2.29 19.98 -6.49
CA ILE A 40 2.77 18.81 -5.73
C ILE A 40 1.73 17.70 -5.69
N LEU A 41 0.52 17.99 -5.22
CA LEU A 41 -0.55 16.98 -5.14
C LEU A 41 -0.81 16.32 -6.51
N PRO A 42 -0.81 17.04 -7.64
CA PRO A 42 -1.00 16.40 -8.94
C PRO A 42 0.12 15.44 -9.34
N LYS A 43 1.35 15.61 -8.84
CA LYS A 43 2.46 14.65 -9.04
C LYS A 43 2.23 13.33 -8.31
N LEU A 44 1.40 13.36 -7.27
CA LEU A 44 0.97 12.19 -6.49
C LEU A 44 -0.42 11.66 -6.93
N GLY A 45 -0.95 12.15 -8.05
CA GLY A 45 -2.32 11.81 -8.48
C GLY A 45 -3.42 12.32 -7.53
N LEU A 46 -3.09 13.22 -6.61
CA LEU A 46 -3.99 13.76 -5.59
C LEU A 46 -4.67 15.05 -6.07
N HIS A 47 -5.95 15.19 -5.75
CA HIS A 47 -6.70 16.43 -5.96
C HIS A 47 -7.35 16.91 -4.66
N ALA A 48 -7.17 18.18 -4.31
CA ALA A 48 -7.82 18.79 -3.16
C ALA A 48 -8.89 19.84 -3.59
N PRO A 49 -10.19 19.58 -3.42
CA PRO A 49 -11.25 20.54 -3.66
C PRO A 49 -11.05 21.84 -2.88
N GLY A 50 -11.56 22.94 -3.43
CA GLY A 50 -11.48 24.25 -2.76
C GLY A 50 -12.15 24.25 -1.38
N THR A 51 -13.24 23.49 -1.21
CA THR A 51 -13.96 23.33 0.05
C THR A 51 -13.10 22.66 1.11
N VAL A 52 -12.47 21.54 0.77
CA VAL A 52 -11.55 20.80 1.65
C VAL A 52 -10.35 21.66 2.04
N VAL A 53 -9.74 22.35 1.05
CA VAL A 53 -8.64 23.29 1.32
C VAL A 53 -9.08 24.40 2.27
N HIS A 54 -10.29 24.93 2.10
CA HIS A 54 -10.84 25.96 2.97
C HIS A 54 -11.04 25.43 4.40
N GLU A 55 -11.64 24.27 4.58
CA GLU A 55 -11.85 23.63 5.89
C GLU A 55 -10.52 23.33 6.60
N ILE A 56 -9.51 22.84 5.86
CA ILE A 56 -8.15 22.64 6.38
C ILE A 56 -7.52 23.97 6.83
N LEU A 57 -7.72 25.06 6.07
CA LEU A 57 -7.24 26.38 6.47
C LEU A 57 -7.94 26.88 7.74
N HIS A 58 -9.22 26.55 7.93
CA HIS A 58 -9.96 26.92 9.14
C HIS A 58 -9.65 26.00 10.33
N GLY A 59 -8.89 24.93 10.13
CA GLY A 59 -8.46 24.04 11.21
C GLY A 59 -9.51 23.00 11.58
N ASP A 60 -10.36 22.58 10.64
CA ASP A 60 -11.29 21.47 10.88
C ASP A 60 -10.49 20.16 11.03
N ASN A 61 -10.45 19.65 12.25
CA ASN A 61 -9.70 18.44 12.59
C ASN A 61 -10.15 17.22 11.78
N ARG A 62 -11.46 17.06 11.55
CA ARG A 62 -12.02 15.90 10.84
C ARG A 62 -11.55 15.89 9.38
N VAL A 63 -11.56 17.06 8.76
CA VAL A 63 -11.15 17.21 7.36
C VAL A 63 -9.63 17.05 7.21
N ILE A 64 -8.86 17.57 8.18
CA ILE A 64 -7.41 17.40 8.21
C ILE A 64 -7.04 15.92 8.34
N GLU A 65 -7.65 15.21 9.28
CA GLU A 65 -7.42 13.78 9.50
C GLU A 65 -7.74 12.97 8.24
N LEU A 66 -8.91 13.20 7.64
CA LEU A 66 -9.32 12.52 6.42
C LEU A 66 -8.36 12.79 5.25
N PHE A 67 -7.91 14.04 5.11
CA PHE A 67 -6.94 14.40 4.10
C PHE A 67 -5.59 13.71 4.31
N LEU A 68 -5.10 13.64 5.55
CA LEU A 68 -3.84 12.98 5.87
C LEU A 68 -3.90 11.47 5.64
N LEU A 69 -5.04 10.84 5.94
CA LEU A 69 -5.27 9.43 5.67
C LEU A 69 -5.24 9.15 4.17
N TYR A 70 -5.92 9.98 3.38
CA TYR A 70 -5.90 9.86 1.92
C TYR A 70 -4.52 10.15 1.32
N LEU A 71 -3.79 11.11 1.87
CA LEU A 71 -2.40 11.38 1.49
C LEU A 71 -1.51 10.15 1.74
N ARG A 72 -1.68 9.48 2.88
CA ARG A 72 -0.92 8.25 3.20
C ARG A 72 -1.16 7.16 2.16
N GLU A 73 -2.42 6.85 1.86
CA GLU A 73 -2.79 5.84 0.87
C GLU A 73 -2.12 6.11 -0.48
N LYS A 74 -2.17 7.36 -0.96
CA LYS A 74 -1.56 7.77 -2.23
C LYS A 74 -0.04 7.74 -2.22
N LEU A 75 0.58 8.02 -1.08
CA LEU A 75 2.02 7.84 -0.93
C LEU A 75 2.38 6.34 -1.00
N GLU A 76 1.67 5.47 -0.30
CA GLU A 76 1.89 4.02 -0.34
C GLU A 76 1.75 3.44 -1.75
N GLU A 77 0.68 3.80 -2.46
CA GLU A 77 0.48 3.43 -3.87
C GLU A 77 1.68 3.86 -4.73
N HIS A 78 2.11 5.12 -4.63
CA HIS A 78 3.24 5.60 -5.41
C HIS A 78 4.59 4.99 -5.00
N LEU A 79 4.79 4.64 -3.72
CA LEU A 79 5.98 3.91 -3.28
C LEU A 79 6.05 2.53 -3.94
N ILE A 80 4.91 1.83 -4.00
CA ILE A 80 4.79 0.52 -4.66
C ILE A 80 5.07 0.65 -6.16
N GLU A 81 4.48 1.64 -6.83
CA GLU A 81 4.70 1.89 -8.27
C GLU A 81 6.16 2.23 -8.59
N THR A 82 6.80 3.05 -7.76
CA THR A 82 8.18 3.51 -8.00
C THR A 82 9.22 2.48 -7.55
N GLY A 83 8.82 1.45 -6.79
CA GLY A 83 9.72 0.45 -6.22
C GLY A 83 10.72 1.01 -5.20
N LYS A 84 10.50 2.24 -4.70
CA LYS A 84 11.35 2.88 -3.70
C LYS A 84 11.11 2.18 -2.35
N LYS A 85 12.03 1.31 -1.93
CA LYS A 85 12.06 0.74 -0.57
C LYS A 85 12.46 1.83 0.42
N VAL A 86 11.48 2.58 0.91
CA VAL A 86 11.73 3.47 2.05
C VAL A 86 11.86 2.57 3.28
N HIS A 87 12.99 2.70 4.00
CA HIS A 87 13.24 1.99 5.25
C HIS A 87 12.38 2.62 6.36
N VAL A 88 11.05 2.57 6.21
CA VAL A 88 10.15 2.82 7.33
C VAL A 88 10.19 1.53 8.15
N SER A 89 10.83 1.59 9.32
CA SER A 89 10.63 0.57 10.35
C SER A 89 9.19 0.68 10.85
N HIS A 90 8.23 0.30 10.01
CA HIS A 90 6.83 0.20 10.38
C HIS A 90 6.64 -1.19 10.94
N GLU A 91 6.69 -1.29 12.27
CA GLU A 91 5.70 -2.13 12.93
C GLU A 91 4.36 -1.72 12.31
N ILE A 92 3.81 -2.63 11.52
CA ILE A 92 2.64 -2.43 10.69
C ILE A 92 1.53 -1.99 11.62
N LEU A 93 1.25 -0.69 11.66
CA LEU A 93 -0.08 -0.27 12.06
C LEU A 93 -1.01 -0.95 11.05
N PRO A 94 -1.99 -1.77 11.51
CA PRO A 94 -2.79 -2.57 10.62
C PRO A 94 -3.35 -1.72 9.48
N PRO A 95 -3.52 -2.29 8.27
CA PRO A 95 -4.19 -1.60 7.18
C PRO A 95 -5.49 -1.04 7.74
N ILE A 96 -5.62 0.28 7.81
CA ILE A 96 -6.88 0.89 8.19
C ILE A 96 -7.77 0.58 6.98
N HIS A 97 -8.57 -0.48 7.10
CA HIS A 97 -9.69 -0.71 6.22
C HIS A 97 -10.61 0.48 6.46
N ILE A 98 -10.49 1.50 5.61
CA ILE A 98 -11.49 2.53 5.49
C ILE A 98 -12.67 1.76 4.89
N GLU A 99 -13.56 1.24 5.74
CA GLU A 99 -14.90 0.98 5.26
C GLU A 99 -15.31 2.25 4.54
N HIS A 100 -15.67 2.13 3.27
CA HIS A 100 -16.17 3.23 2.46
C HIS A 100 -17.48 3.71 3.09
N ASP A 101 -17.38 4.38 4.24
CA ASP A 101 -18.45 5.14 4.83
C ASP A 101 -18.76 6.22 3.79
N ASP A 102 -20.02 6.25 3.36
CA ASP A 102 -20.60 7.05 2.28
C ASP A 102 -20.48 8.58 2.48
N HIS A 103 -19.52 9.03 3.29
CA HIS A 103 -19.24 10.38 3.72
C HIS A 103 -17.90 10.93 3.22
N LEU A 104 -17.09 10.15 2.48
CA LEU A 104 -16.00 10.76 1.70
C LEU A 104 -16.65 11.70 0.67
N PRO A 105 -16.39 13.02 0.69
CA PRO A 105 -17.02 13.90 -0.27
C PRO A 105 -16.64 13.43 -1.67
N GLN A 106 -17.62 12.97 -2.47
CA GLN A 106 -17.42 12.51 -3.85
C GLN A 106 -16.58 13.49 -4.69
N LEU A 107 -16.53 14.76 -4.28
CA LEU A 107 -15.65 15.81 -4.79
C LEU A 107 -14.14 15.46 -4.81
N MET A 108 -13.64 14.59 -3.93
CA MET A 108 -12.23 14.16 -3.91
C MET A 108 -11.96 12.96 -4.83
N LEU A 109 -13.00 12.23 -5.22
CA LEU A 109 -12.93 11.01 -6.02
C LEU A 109 -13.19 11.25 -7.52
N THR A 110 -13.65 12.45 -7.91
CA THR A 110 -13.91 12.74 -9.33
C THR A 110 -12.64 13.16 -10.09
N PRO A 111 -12.19 12.40 -11.11
CA PRO A 111 -11.16 12.86 -12.02
C PRO A 111 -11.78 13.93 -12.94
N ARG A 112 -11.72 15.20 -12.54
CA ARG A 112 -12.12 16.28 -13.43
C ARG A 112 -11.00 16.51 -14.44
N ILE A 113 -11.05 15.78 -15.55
CA ILE A 113 -10.15 15.91 -16.70
C ILE A 113 -10.06 17.40 -17.08
N PRO A 114 -8.88 18.04 -17.04
CA PRO A 114 -8.73 19.37 -17.59
C PRO A 114 -9.04 19.29 -19.09
N ARG A 115 -10.01 20.08 -19.58
CA ARG A 115 -10.28 20.25 -21.00
C ARG A 115 -9.09 20.93 -21.69
N ARG A 116 -7.98 20.22 -21.90
CA ARG A 116 -7.00 20.56 -22.93
C ARG A 116 -7.50 19.93 -24.22
N LYS A 117 -7.94 20.77 -25.18
CA LYS A 117 -8.21 20.30 -26.55
C LYS A 117 -6.95 19.61 -27.07
N GLY A 118 -7.04 18.31 -27.34
CA GLY A 118 -5.98 17.55 -28.02
C GLY A 118 -5.28 16.45 -27.23
N PHE A 119 -5.55 16.24 -25.93
CA PHE A 119 -4.97 15.10 -25.20
C PHE A 119 -5.96 13.93 -25.20
N LYS A 120 -5.67 12.87 -25.96
CA LYS A 120 -6.31 11.56 -25.78
C LYS A 120 -5.54 10.87 -24.64
N PRO A 121 -6.11 10.74 -23.43
CA PRO A 121 -5.46 9.93 -22.42
C PRO A 121 -5.52 8.48 -22.91
N THR A 122 -4.37 7.94 -23.28
CA THR A 122 -4.20 6.48 -23.32
C THR A 122 -4.17 6.05 -21.86
N PHE A 123 -5.35 5.80 -21.30
CA PHE A 123 -5.43 5.04 -20.06
C PHE A 123 -4.74 3.69 -20.33
N PRO A 124 -3.77 3.27 -19.51
CA PRO A 124 -3.33 1.89 -19.52
C PRO A 124 -4.58 1.02 -19.39
N ASN A 125 -4.75 0.12 -20.35
CA ASN A 125 -5.91 -0.75 -20.41
C ASN A 125 -6.03 -1.50 -19.06
N PHE A 126 -7.07 -1.25 -18.28
CA PHE A 126 -7.35 -1.95 -16.99
C PHE A 126 -7.34 -3.48 -17.15
N ASN A 127 -7.47 -3.97 -18.38
CA ASN A 127 -7.36 -5.38 -18.72
C ASN A 127 -5.96 -5.94 -18.40
N LYS A 128 -4.87 -5.17 -18.55
CA LYS A 128 -3.51 -5.67 -18.27
C LYS A 128 -3.27 -5.98 -16.79
N THR A 129 -3.83 -5.19 -15.89
CA THR A 129 -3.74 -5.45 -14.45
C THR A 129 -4.61 -6.64 -14.06
N ASN A 130 -5.77 -6.81 -14.69
CA ASN A 130 -6.61 -7.99 -14.50
C ASN A 130 -5.94 -9.26 -15.04
N ASP A 131 -5.24 -9.17 -16.18
CA ASP A 131 -4.48 -10.30 -16.74
C ASP A 131 -3.33 -10.71 -15.80
N VAL A 132 -2.59 -9.73 -15.25
CA VAL A 132 -1.50 -10.00 -14.29
C VAL A 132 -2.02 -10.54 -12.95
N LEU A 133 -3.18 -10.09 -12.48
CA LEU A 133 -3.84 -10.65 -11.29
C LEU A 133 -4.28 -12.10 -11.56
N ASN A 134 -4.94 -12.36 -12.70
CA ASN A 134 -5.34 -13.70 -13.09
C ASN A 134 -4.15 -14.66 -13.28
N ASP A 135 -3.02 -14.16 -13.78
CA ASP A 135 -1.82 -14.99 -13.94
C ASP A 135 -1.16 -15.30 -12.59
N LYS A 136 -1.20 -14.36 -11.65
CA LYS A 136 -0.75 -14.60 -10.27
C LYS A 136 -1.69 -15.55 -9.52
N ASP A 137 -3.01 -15.48 -9.74
CA ASP A 137 -3.97 -16.41 -9.16
C ASP A 137 -3.72 -17.85 -9.65
N LYS A 138 -3.43 -18.04 -10.94
CA LYS A 138 -3.00 -19.35 -11.48
C LYS A 138 -1.69 -19.83 -10.84
N GLU A 139 -0.73 -18.94 -10.62
CA GLU A 139 0.54 -19.30 -9.97
C GLU A 139 0.32 -19.73 -8.51
N ILE A 140 -0.57 -19.05 -7.79
CA ILE A 140 -0.98 -19.40 -6.43
C ILE A 140 -1.63 -20.79 -6.40
N ASP A 141 -2.51 -21.10 -7.36
CA ASP A 141 -3.18 -22.40 -7.42
C ASP A 141 -2.19 -23.55 -7.67
N VAL A 142 -1.22 -23.35 -8.58
CA VAL A 142 -0.16 -24.34 -8.82
C VAL A 142 0.73 -24.52 -7.59
N LEU A 143 1.03 -23.43 -6.86
CA LEU A 143 1.83 -23.51 -5.64
C LEU A 143 1.07 -24.23 -4.51
N LYS A 144 -0.24 -24.03 -4.39
CA LYS A 144 -1.08 -24.78 -3.43
C LYS A 144 -1.09 -26.26 -3.75
N GLU A 145 -1.29 -26.63 -5.01
CA GLU A 145 -1.27 -28.05 -5.41
C GLU A 145 0.09 -28.70 -5.09
N LYS A 146 1.20 -27.98 -5.32
CA LYS A 146 2.53 -28.46 -4.96
C LYS A 146 2.76 -28.55 -3.44
N LEU A 147 2.15 -27.65 -2.66
CA LEU A 147 2.19 -27.69 -1.21
C LEU A 147 1.49 -28.96 -0.72
N ASP A 148 0.27 -29.21 -1.21
CA ASP A 148 -0.53 -30.39 -0.86
C ASP A 148 0.23 -31.69 -1.19
N GLN A 149 0.84 -31.76 -2.39
CA GLN A 149 1.68 -32.90 -2.78
C GLN A 149 2.88 -33.10 -1.84
N CYS A 150 3.51 -32.00 -1.40
CA CYS A 150 4.64 -32.06 -0.47
C CYS A 150 4.19 -32.55 0.91
N GLU A 151 3.04 -32.07 1.40
CA GLU A 151 2.44 -32.50 2.66
C GLU A 151 2.12 -34.00 2.66
N ASP A 152 1.55 -34.52 1.56
CA ASP A 152 1.28 -35.96 1.41
C ASP A 152 2.56 -36.81 1.43
N ILE A 153 3.63 -36.34 0.78
CA ILE A 153 4.92 -37.01 0.78
C ILE A 153 5.53 -37.02 2.19
N ILE A 154 5.45 -35.90 2.91
CA ILE A 154 5.94 -35.81 4.29
C ILE A 154 5.19 -36.80 5.17
N LYS A 155 3.86 -36.82 5.10
CA LYS A 155 3.02 -37.74 5.87
C LYS A 155 3.38 -39.20 5.61
N THR A 156 3.53 -39.58 4.33
CA THR A 156 3.89 -40.96 3.96
C THR A 156 5.29 -41.33 4.46
N LYS A 157 6.24 -40.39 4.43
CA LYS A 157 7.59 -40.59 4.97
C LYS A 157 7.57 -40.74 6.50
N ASP A 158 6.76 -39.95 7.21
CA ASP A 158 6.62 -40.03 8.66
C ASP A 158 6.03 -41.38 9.09
N GLU A 159 5.00 -41.87 8.40
CA GLU A 159 4.45 -43.21 8.61
C GLU A 159 5.54 -44.28 8.45
N ARG A 160 6.36 -44.17 7.40
CA ARG A 160 7.45 -45.12 7.16
C ARG A 160 8.56 -45.03 8.21
N ILE A 161 8.88 -43.83 8.68
CA ILE A 161 9.84 -43.63 9.77
C ILE A 161 9.33 -44.32 11.03
N GLN A 162 8.06 -44.12 11.40
CA GLN A 162 7.46 -44.77 12.57
C GLN A 162 7.49 -46.30 12.48
N GLU A 163 7.19 -46.87 11.30
CA GLU A 163 7.29 -48.32 11.08
C GLU A 163 8.72 -48.83 11.30
N LEU A 164 9.71 -48.12 10.77
CA LEU A 164 11.13 -48.49 10.92
C LEU A 164 11.59 -48.36 12.37
N GLU A 165 11.17 -47.31 13.08
CA GLU A 165 11.43 -47.14 14.51
C GLU A 165 10.85 -48.29 15.34
N GLN A 166 9.63 -48.73 15.05
CA GLN A 166 9.03 -49.89 15.71
C GLN A 166 9.81 -51.18 15.46
N ILE A 167 10.31 -51.39 14.23
CA ILE A 167 11.13 -52.57 13.90
C ILE A 167 12.45 -52.52 14.66
N LEU A 168 13.11 -51.36 14.70
CA LEU A 168 14.36 -51.16 15.45
C LEU A 168 14.17 -51.40 16.96
N GLN A 169 13.07 -50.91 17.54
CA GLN A 169 12.75 -51.16 18.95
C GLN A 169 12.57 -52.66 19.23
N LYS A 170 11.83 -53.38 18.38
CA LYS A 170 11.63 -54.83 18.51
C LYS A 170 12.95 -55.59 18.43
N PHE A 171 13.82 -55.23 17.48
CA PHE A 171 15.13 -55.87 17.32
C PHE A 171 16.05 -55.63 18.53
N ASN A 172 16.12 -54.40 19.04
CA ASN A 172 16.87 -54.07 20.26
C ASN A 172 16.36 -54.82 21.49
N SER A 173 15.04 -55.00 21.61
CA SER A 173 14.42 -55.73 22.72
C SER A 173 14.75 -57.23 22.69
N GLN A 174 14.87 -57.83 21.49
CA GLN A 174 15.26 -59.23 21.31
C GLN A 174 16.74 -59.48 21.62
N GLN A 175 17.62 -58.52 21.29
CA GLN A 175 19.04 -58.56 21.63
C GLN A 175 19.26 -58.54 23.15
N GLN A 176 18.48 -57.75 23.89
CA GLN A 176 18.55 -57.66 25.37
C GLN A 176 18.03 -58.90 26.10
N GLN A 177 17.21 -59.75 25.46
CA GLN A 177 16.73 -61.01 26.06
C GLN A 177 17.67 -62.20 25.80
N SER A 178 18.67 -62.04 24.92
CA SER A 178 19.61 -63.10 24.52
C SER A 178 21.02 -62.94 25.12
N SER A 179 21.21 -61.96 26.01
CA SER A 179 22.42 -61.70 26.80
C SER A 179 22.14 -61.86 28.28
#